data_AF-A0A661MMM8-F1
#
_entry.id   AF-A0A661MMM8-F1
#
_cell.length_a   1.000
_cell.length_b   1.000
_cell.length_c   1.000
_cell.angle_alpha   90.00
_cell.angle_beta   90.00
_cell.angle_gamma   90.00
#
_symmetry.space_group_name_H-M   'P 1'
#
loop_
_entity.id
_entity.type
_entity.pdbx_description
1 polymer ?
#
loop_
_entity_poly.entity_id
_entity_poly.type
_entity_poly.pdbx_seq_one_letter_code
_entity_poly.pdbx_strand_id
1 'polypeptide(L)' 'MDEVVEFFKCDECESKDFQLVYSFSLRFHRVNFANQLIYDKILEETYQCTKCGKTFTKDDIEKGLDEIKKKYRKD' A
#
# COMPACT_ATOMS: atom_id res chain seq x y z
N MET A 1 -21.62 -20.78 -15.38
CA MET A 1 -20.89 -19.50 -15.42
C MET A 1 -19.67 -19.70 -14.55
N ASP A 2 -18.50 -19.79 -15.16
CA ASP A 2 -17.25 -19.94 -14.44
C ASP A 2 -16.84 -18.57 -13.88
N GLU A 3 -17.13 -18.34 -12.61
CA GLU A 3 -16.61 -17.18 -11.89
C GLU A 3 -15.15 -17.45 -11.50
N VAL A 4 -14.22 -16.79 -12.17
CA VAL A 4 -12.80 -16.85 -11.82
C VAL A 4 -12.49 -15.77 -10.80
N VAL A 5 -12.14 -16.19 -9.58
CA VAL A 5 -11.71 -15.28 -8.50
C VAL A 5 -10.20 -15.37 -8.35
N GLU A 6 -9.50 -14.35 -8.85
CA GLU A 6 -8.05 -14.23 -8.70
C GLU A 6 -7.74 -13.11 -7.70
N PHE A 7 -7.00 -13.45 -6.65
CA PHE A 7 -6.59 -12.50 -5.61
C PHE A 7 -5.27 -11.85 -5.98
N PHE A 8 -5.08 -10.60 -5.56
CA PHE A 8 -3.76 -9.99 -5.57
C PHE A 8 -2.82 -10.81 -4.68
N LYS A 9 -1.68 -11.21 -5.24
CA LYS A 9 -0.64 -11.98 -4.58
C LYS A 9 0.61 -11.13 -4.46
N CYS A 10 1.36 -11.32 -3.38
CA CYS A 10 2.64 -10.69 -3.20
C CYS A 10 3.59 -11.13 -4.32
N ASP A 11 4.20 -10.16 -4.99
CA ASP A 11 5.15 -10.40 -6.09
C ASP A 11 6.35 -11.29 -5.67
N GLU A 12 6.71 -11.28 -4.38
CA GLU A 12 7.89 -11.99 -3.87
C GLU A 12 7.58 -13.40 -3.35
N CYS A 13 6.46 -13.58 -2.66
CA CYS A 13 6.14 -14.84 -1.97
C CYS A 13 4.81 -15.48 -2.38
N GLU A 14 4.13 -14.89 -3.37
CA GLU A 14 2.82 -15.28 -3.91
C GLU A 14 1.71 -15.41 -2.85
N SER A 15 1.94 -14.88 -1.65
CA SER A 15 0.96 -14.89 -0.58
C SER A 15 -0.14 -13.87 -0.86
N LYS A 16 -1.38 -14.27 -0.55
CA LYS A 16 -2.57 -13.40 -0.62
C LYS A 16 -2.87 -12.70 0.72
N ASP A 17 -2.07 -12.97 1.75
CA ASP A 17 -2.32 -12.52 3.11
C ASP A 17 -1.57 -11.21 3.36
N PHE A 18 -2.34 -10.14 3.52
CA PHE A 18 -1.84 -8.79 3.79
C PHE A 18 -2.45 -8.25 5.09
N GLN A 19 -1.65 -7.53 5.86
CA GLN A 19 -2.08 -6.78 7.02
C GLN A 19 -2.01 -5.28 6.73
N LEU A 20 -2.96 -4.53 7.28
CA LEU A 20 -3.04 -3.09 7.11
C LEU A 20 -2.23 -2.40 8.21
N VAL A 21 -1.24 -1.61 7.82
CA VAL A 21 -0.32 -0.92 8.71
C VAL A 21 -0.53 0.58 8.55
N TYR A 22 -1.03 1.21 9.62
CA TYR A 22 -1.14 2.65 9.74
C TYR A 22 0.11 3.21 10.43
N SER A 23 0.89 3.96 9.67
CA SER A 23 2.06 4.67 10.17
C SER A 23 1.69 6.12 10.44
N PHE A 24 1.83 6.54 11.70
CA PHE A 24 1.60 7.90 12.14
C PHE A 24 2.95 8.58 12.37
N SER A 25 3.34 9.49 11.48
CA SER A 25 4.58 10.24 11.63
C SER A 25 4.29 11.74 11.79
N LEU A 26 5.09 12.40 12.63
CA LEU A 26 5.07 13.85 12.80
C LEU A 26 6.33 14.39 12.15
N ARG A 27 6.17 15.20 11.11
CA ARG A 27 7.28 15.89 10.46
C ARG A 27 7.41 17.28 11.05
N PHE A 28 8.50 17.51 11.77
CA PHE A 28 8.78 18.81 12.38
C PHE A 28 9.59 19.67 11.40
N HIS A 29 9.05 20.84 11.06
CA HIS A 29 9.76 21.85 10.28
C HIS A 29 10.31 22.92 11.23
N ARG A 30 11.65 22.97 11.38
CA ARG A 30 12.33 24.09 12.05
C ARG A 30 12.45 25.25 11.06
N VAL A 31 11.74 26.34 11.32
CA VAL A 31 11.88 27.59 10.57
C VAL A 31 12.73 28.59 11.37
N ASN A 32 13.76 29.14 10.71
CA ASN A 32 14.84 29.90 11.34
C ASN A 32 14.47 31.27 11.95
N PHE A 33 13.20 31.69 11.93
CA PHE A 33 12.82 33.07 12.29
C PHE A 33 11.68 33.21 13.32
N ALA A 34 11.17 32.12 13.90
CA ALA A 34 10.24 32.19 15.01
C ALA A 34 10.36 30.95 15.91
N ASN A 35 10.22 31.11 17.23
CA ASN A 35 10.12 30.02 18.22
C ASN A 35 8.85 29.16 18.06
N GLN A 36 8.27 29.04 16.86
CA GLN A 36 7.09 28.24 16.57
C GLN A 36 7.52 26.98 15.81
N LEU A 37 7.36 25.82 16.47
CA LEU A 37 7.47 24.52 15.83
C LEU A 37 6.22 24.29 14.97
N ILE A 38 6.39 24.24 13.65
CA ILE A 38 5.35 23.77 12.73
C ILE A 38 5.53 22.26 12.61
N TYR A 39 4.44 21.51 12.81
CA TYR A 39 4.42 20.06 12.61
C TYR A 39 3.36 19.70 11.57
N ASP A 40 3.75 18.81 10.67
CA ASP A 40 2.83 18.15 9.75
C ASP A 40 2.55 16.74 10.26
N LYS A 41 1.27 16.40 10.40
CA LYS A 41 0.84 15.05 10.73
C LYS A 41 0.70 14.26 9.43
N ILE A 42 1.59 13.30 9.25
CA ILE A 42 1.58 12.39 8.11
C ILE A 42 0.99 11.07 8.58
N LEU A 43 -0.06 10.64 7.89
CA LEU A 43 -0.69 9.35 8.09
C LEU A 43 -0.47 8.54 6.82
N GLU A 44 0.34 7.49 6.92
CA GLU A 44 0.64 6.59 5.82
C GLU A 44 -0.10 5.27 6.04
N GLU A 45 -0.97 4.92 5.09
CA GLU A 45 -1.66 3.63 5.04
C GLU A 45 -0.89 2.72 4.09
N THR A 46 -0.37 1.61 4.60
CA THR A 46 0.39 0.62 3.82
C THR A 46 -0.13 -0.79 4.08
N TYR A 47 -0.11 -1.63 3.06
CA TYR A 47 -0.48 -3.04 3.10
C TYR A 47 0.77 -3.89 3.15
N GLN A 48 1.03 -4.53 4.28
CA GLN A 48 2.21 -5.36 4.47
C GLN A 48 1.88 -6.83 4.24
N CYS A 49 2.67 -7.54 3.44
CA CYS A 49 2.54 -8.98 3.30
C CYS A 49 2.94 -9.68 4.61
N THR A 50 2.10 -10.60 5.09
CA THR A 50 2.34 -11.29 6.37
C THR A 50 3.44 -12.36 6.28
N LYS A 51 3.81 -12.78 5.07
CA LYS A 51 4.82 -13.81 4.81
C LYS A 51 6.24 -13.25 4.68
N CYS A 52 6.44 -12.24 3.84
CA CYS A 52 7.77 -11.67 3.59
C CYS A 52 7.98 -10.28 4.20
N GLY A 53 6.92 -9.65 4.71
CA GLY A 53 7.02 -8.31 5.32
C GLY A 53 7.11 -7.16 4.32
N LYS A 54 7.03 -7.42 3.01
CA LYS A 54 7.03 -6.39 1.96
C LYS A 54 5.78 -5.51 2.07
N THR A 55 5.95 -4.20 2.01
CA THR A 55 4.88 -3.21 2.10
C THR A 55 4.46 -2.74 0.70
N PHE A 56 3.16 -2.55 0.52
CA PHE A 56 2.52 -2.10 -0.71
C PHE A 56 1.63 -0.90 -0.38
N THR A 57 1.56 0.08 -1.26
CA THR A 57 0.58 1.16 -1.12
C THR A 57 -0.75 0.75 -1.73
N LYS A 58 -1.81 1.50 -1.45
CA LYS A 58 -3.10 1.29 -2.10
C LYS A 58 -2.98 1.32 -3.64
N ASP A 59 -2.15 2.23 -4.15
CA ASP A 59 -1.88 2.37 -5.59
C ASP A 59 -1.21 1.12 -6.18
N ASP A 60 -0.30 0.47 -5.44
CA ASP A 60 0.32 -0.80 -5.86
C ASP A 60 -0.70 -1.94 -5.94
N ILE A 61 -1.61 -2.03 -4.96
CA ILE A 61 -2.68 -3.04 -4.96
C ILE A 61 -3.63 -2.80 -6.15
N GLU A 62 -4.05 -1.54 -6.37
CA GLU A 62 -4.92 -1.18 -7.49
C GLU A 62 -4.28 -1.49 -8.85
N LYS A 63 -2.98 -1.19 -9.02
CA LYS A 63 -2.22 -1.57 -10.22
C LYS A 63 -2.18 -3.08 -10.42
N GLY A 64 -1.92 -3.85 -9.36
CA GLY A 64 -1.92 -5.30 -9.43
C GLY A 64 -3.27 -5.89 -9.84
N LEU A 65 -4.36 -5.35 -9.30
CA LEU A 65 -5.72 -5.74 -9.67
C LEU A 65 -6.07 -5.34 -11.12
N ASP A 66 -5.59 -4.18 -11.59
CA ASP A 66 -5.77 -3.75 -12.99
C ASP A 66 -5.04 -4.68 -13.97
N GLU A 67 -3.84 -5.15 -13.63
CA GLU A 67 -3.11 -6.14 -14.43
C GLU A 67 -3.83 -7.50 -14.49
N ILE A 68 -4.40 -7.97 -13.36
CA ILE A 68 -5.27 -9.16 -13.34
C ILE A 68 -6.48 -8.93 -14.26
N LYS A 69 -7.17 -7.80 -14.12
CA LYS A 69 -8.32 -7.44 -14.96
C LYS A 69 -7.96 -7.42 -16.45
N LYS A 70 -6.78 -6.90 -16.82
CA LYS A 70 -6.30 -6.90 -18.21
C LYS A 70 -6.04 -8.30 -18.76
N LYS A 71 -5.59 -9.25 -17.95
CA LYS A 71 -5.44 -10.66 -18.38
C LYS A 71 -6.78 -11.24 -18.82
N TYR A 72 -7.84 -10.99 -18.05
CA TYR A 72 -9.19 -11.51 -18.34
C TYR A 72 -9.99 -10.66 -19.34
N ARG A 73 -9.59 -9.41 -19.60
CA ARG A 73 -10.23 -8.55 -20.63
C ARG A 73 -9.75 -8.86 -22.06
N LYS A 74 -8.78 -9.76 -22.21
CA LYS A 74 -8.22 -10.14 -23.52
C LYS A 74 -8.90 -11.36 -24.17
N ASP A 75 -9.99 -11.86 -23.60
CA ASP A 75 -10.87 -12.85 -24.22
C ASP A 75 -12.06 -12.16 -24.91
#